data_AF-A0A848ZDQ0-F1
#
_entry.id   AF-A0A848ZDQ0-F1
#
_cell.length_a   1.000
_cell.length_b   1.000
_cell.length_c   1.000
_cell.angle_alpha   90.00
_cell.angle_beta   90.00
_cell.angle_gamma   90.00
#
_symmetry.space_group_name_H-M   'P 1'
#
loop_
_entity.id
_entity.type
_entity.pdbx_description
1 polymer ?
#
loop_
_entity_poly.entity_id
_entity_poly.type
_entity_poly.pdbx_seq_one_letter_code
_entity_poly.pdbx_strand_id
1 'polypeptide(L)'
;MKFLDSRFVREFLRRWKDCVETENLDKIASNSTTLTEDGQKVELKWQVNTRYARFLYVLVRMFEPEKILEIGMANGISSAYIAKAQNLYAQKKHTHVIVDPYQFSQWHNAGKALLKRLDLYHNVKVIEDYSLSAVPNLEKDGWKFDFAFLDGNHCLDYTLSDLVTTDRVLNIGGLIALDDSSDFGVKFAVKYIDKYRNNLKRIRLDNKLVHFFREITNERRRITIYQKIAADDRGAEGT
;
A
#
# COMPACT_ATOMS: atom_id res chain seq x y z
N MET A 1 -19.83 -6.19 2.87
CA MET A 1 -18.44 -6.68 2.90
C MET A 1 -18.02 -7.07 1.49
N LYS A 2 -16.95 -6.50 0.95
CA LYS A 2 -16.56 -6.64 -0.47
C LYS A 2 -15.43 -7.66 -0.62
N PHE A 3 -15.74 -8.89 -1.03
CA PHE A 3 -14.71 -9.91 -1.31
C PHE A 3 -14.27 -9.89 -2.77
N LEU A 4 -12.97 -10.02 -3.00
CA LEU A 4 -12.39 -10.08 -4.33
C LEU A 4 -12.61 -11.48 -4.92
N ASP A 5 -13.33 -11.53 -6.02
CA ASP A 5 -13.61 -12.75 -6.77
C ASP A 5 -12.82 -12.79 -8.09
N SER A 6 -13.00 -13.88 -8.85
CA SER A 6 -12.31 -14.04 -10.13
C SER A 6 -12.72 -12.99 -11.17
N ARG A 7 -13.93 -12.42 -11.07
CA ARG A 7 -14.42 -11.39 -11.99
C ARG A 7 -13.72 -10.06 -11.72
N PHE A 8 -13.61 -9.68 -10.45
CA PHE A 8 -12.86 -8.50 -10.02
C PHE A 8 -11.40 -8.59 -10.50
N VAL A 9 -10.74 -9.74 -10.27
CA VAL A 9 -9.33 -9.92 -10.69
C VAL A 9 -9.16 -9.79 -12.20
N ARG A 10 -10.02 -10.41 -13.00
CA ARG A 10 -9.95 -10.28 -14.47
C ARG A 10 -10.11 -8.83 -14.93
N GLU A 11 -11.09 -8.13 -14.37
CA GLU A 11 -11.34 -6.73 -14.70
C GLU A 11 -10.18 -5.83 -14.23
N PHE A 12 -9.62 -6.11 -13.06
CA PHE A 12 -8.47 -5.40 -12.51
C PHE A 12 -7.24 -5.51 -13.42
N LEU A 13 -6.90 -6.72 -13.86
CA LEU A 13 -5.77 -6.94 -14.75
C LEU A 13 -5.96 -6.21 -16.09
N ARG A 14 -7.18 -6.21 -16.63
CA ARG A 14 -7.53 -5.49 -17.85
C ARG A 14 -7.32 -3.98 -17.67
N ARG A 15 -7.92 -3.39 -16.64
CA ARG A 15 -7.80 -1.95 -16.35
C ARG A 15 -6.37 -1.53 -16.03
N TRP A 16 -5.61 -2.37 -15.32
CA TRP A 16 -4.21 -2.07 -15.02
C TRP A 16 -3.34 -2.05 -16.27
N LYS A 17 -3.57 -2.99 -17.19
CA LYS A 17 -2.86 -3.04 -18.49
C LYS A 17 -3.14 -1.80 -19.33
N ASP A 18 -4.39 -1.33 -19.32
CA ASP A 18 -4.86 -0.24 -20.18
C ASP A 18 -4.89 1.13 -19.47
N CYS A 19 -4.27 1.25 -18.29
CA CYS A 19 -4.34 2.46 -17.45
C CYS A 19 -3.55 3.63 -18.06
N VAL A 20 -4.28 4.66 -18.52
CA VAL A 20 -3.72 5.93 -19.03
C VAL A 20 -4.01 7.14 -18.14
N GLU A 21 -4.91 7.00 -17.16
CA GLU A 21 -5.38 8.11 -16.32
C GLU A 21 -4.29 8.71 -15.42
N THR A 22 -3.14 8.03 -15.30
CA THR A 22 -2.00 8.44 -14.45
C THR A 22 -0.89 9.13 -15.22
N GLU A 23 -1.04 9.45 -16.51
CA GLU A 23 0.07 9.92 -17.38
C GLU A 23 0.92 11.05 -16.77
N ASN A 24 0.30 12.05 -16.14
CA ASN A 24 1.02 13.14 -15.46
C ASN A 24 1.83 12.64 -14.25
N LEU A 25 1.28 11.73 -13.46
CA LEU A 25 2.02 11.11 -12.35
C LEU A 25 3.10 10.15 -12.86
N ASP A 26 2.89 9.53 -14.02
CA ASP A 26 3.88 8.65 -14.63
C ASP A 26 5.13 9.45 -15.03
N LYS A 27 4.93 10.65 -15.60
CA LYS A 27 6.02 11.59 -15.93
C LYS A 27 6.78 12.00 -14.66
N ILE A 28 6.07 12.32 -13.57
CA ILE A 28 6.69 12.68 -12.29
C ILE A 28 7.47 11.51 -11.69
N ALA A 29 6.89 10.30 -11.65
CA ALA A 29 7.52 9.11 -11.09
C ALA A 29 8.74 8.63 -11.90
N SER A 30 8.81 9.01 -13.18
CA SER A 30 9.93 8.70 -14.07
C SER A 30 11.07 9.72 -13.99
N ASN A 31 10.87 10.86 -13.30
CA ASN A 31 11.93 11.83 -13.10
C ASN A 31 12.95 11.33 -12.07
N SER A 32 14.20 11.74 -12.22
CA SER A 32 15.27 11.43 -11.26
C SER A 32 15.24 12.30 -10.00
N THR A 33 14.42 13.35 -9.97
CA THR A 33 14.38 14.32 -8.86
C THR A 33 12.95 14.73 -8.52
N THR A 34 12.74 15.13 -7.27
CA THR A 34 11.52 15.78 -6.78
C THR A 34 11.90 17.09 -6.06
N LEU A 35 10.88 17.86 -5.68
CA LEU A 35 11.05 19.11 -4.92
C LEU A 35 10.58 18.91 -3.48
N THR A 36 11.38 19.37 -2.53
CA THR A 36 11.07 19.48 -1.10
C THR A 36 10.11 20.65 -0.81
N GLU A 37 9.70 20.78 0.44
CA GLU A 37 8.80 21.87 0.87
C GLU A 37 9.41 23.27 0.70
N ASP A 38 10.73 23.41 0.86
CA ASP A 38 11.49 24.64 0.64
C ASP A 38 11.95 24.82 -0.82
N GLY A 39 11.51 23.95 -1.73
CA GLY A 39 11.77 24.06 -3.17
C GLY A 39 13.14 23.53 -3.62
N GLN A 40 13.91 22.88 -2.74
CA GLN A 40 15.15 22.22 -3.11
C GLN A 40 14.87 20.98 -3.96
N LYS A 41 15.76 20.73 -4.94
CA LYS A 41 15.73 19.48 -5.72
C LYS A 41 16.45 18.38 -4.96
N VAL A 42 15.74 17.30 -4.67
CA VAL A 42 16.30 16.08 -4.07
C VAL A 42 16.11 14.91 -5.01
N GLU A 43 16.95 13.89 -4.85
CA GLU A 43 16.91 12.73 -5.71
C GLU A 43 15.70 11.85 -5.40
N LEU A 44 15.00 11.43 -6.46
CA LEU A 44 13.94 10.45 -6.39
C LEU A 44 14.59 9.05 -6.44
N LYS A 45 15.17 8.65 -5.31
CA LYS A 45 15.58 7.28 -5.01
C LYS A 45 14.54 6.69 -4.06
N TRP A 46 14.30 5.38 -4.14
CA TRP A 46 13.42 4.63 -3.21
C TRP A 46 11.90 4.74 -3.43
N GLN A 47 11.46 5.11 -4.63
CA GLN A 47 10.05 5.11 -5.02
C GLN A 47 9.59 3.75 -5.55
N VAL A 48 8.29 3.47 -5.37
CA VAL A 48 7.60 2.48 -6.18
C VAL A 48 7.73 2.85 -7.66
N ASN A 49 8.02 1.86 -8.51
CA ASN A 49 8.11 2.14 -9.94
C ASN A 49 6.71 2.45 -10.52
N THR A 50 6.67 3.17 -11.65
CA THR A 50 5.43 3.61 -12.30
C THR A 50 4.43 2.48 -12.56
N ARG A 51 4.91 1.28 -12.90
CA ARG A 51 4.04 0.13 -13.16
C ARG A 51 3.26 -0.29 -11.91
N TYR A 52 3.92 -0.33 -10.74
CA TYR A 52 3.28 -0.69 -9.47
C TYR A 52 2.55 0.50 -8.83
N ALA A 53 2.95 1.74 -9.11
CA ALA A 53 2.16 2.92 -8.78
C ALA A 53 0.79 2.91 -9.49
N ARG A 54 0.78 2.60 -10.80
CA ARG A 54 -0.46 2.38 -11.58
C ARG A 54 -1.30 1.22 -11.04
N PHE A 55 -0.65 0.16 -10.57
CA PHE A 55 -1.33 -0.97 -9.95
C PHE A 55 -2.13 -0.51 -8.73
N LEU A 56 -1.51 0.26 -7.84
CA LEU A 56 -2.15 0.82 -6.65
C LEU A 56 -3.31 1.74 -7.02
N TYR A 57 -3.10 2.65 -7.99
CA TYR A 57 -4.16 3.52 -8.50
C TYR A 57 -5.40 2.73 -8.96
N VAL A 58 -5.21 1.76 -9.85
CA VAL A 58 -6.33 0.96 -10.39
C VAL A 58 -7.00 0.13 -9.29
N LEU A 59 -6.21 -0.45 -8.38
CA LEU A 59 -6.74 -1.24 -7.28
C LEU A 59 -7.62 -0.38 -6.36
N VAL A 60 -7.14 0.79 -5.95
CA VAL A 60 -7.87 1.73 -5.10
C VAL A 60 -9.10 2.29 -5.81
N ARG A 61 -9.01 2.59 -7.11
CA ARG A 61 -10.17 3.03 -7.93
C ARG A 61 -11.26 1.97 -8.01
N MET A 62 -10.89 0.70 -8.17
CA MET A 62 -11.87 -0.39 -8.28
C MET A 62 -12.38 -0.87 -6.93
N PHE A 63 -11.53 -0.88 -5.91
CA PHE A 63 -11.88 -1.34 -4.58
C PHE A 63 -12.70 -0.30 -3.82
N GLU A 64 -12.47 1.00 -4.08
CA GLU A 64 -13.12 2.13 -3.41
C GLU A 64 -13.02 2.11 -1.86
N PRO A 65 -11.84 1.94 -1.26
CA PRO A 65 -11.68 1.98 0.20
C PRO A 65 -11.98 3.38 0.77
N GLU A 66 -12.79 3.46 1.83
CA GLU A 66 -13.10 4.74 2.50
C GLU A 66 -11.88 5.24 3.28
N LYS A 67 -11.27 4.35 4.06
CA LYS A 67 -10.08 4.65 4.87
C LYS A 67 -8.90 3.81 4.42
N ILE A 68 -7.83 4.49 4.05
CA ILE A 68 -6.56 3.88 3.66
C ILE A 68 -5.51 4.12 4.74
N LEU A 69 -4.75 3.08 5.06
CA LEU A 69 -3.48 3.16 5.78
C LEU A 69 -2.33 2.96 4.78
N GLU A 70 -1.35 3.84 4.77
CA GLU A 70 -0.07 3.65 4.07
C GLU A 70 1.04 3.67 5.10
N ILE A 71 1.94 2.68 5.06
CA ILE A 71 3.13 2.61 5.90
C ILE A 71 4.34 2.74 4.97
N GLY A 72 5.12 3.81 5.16
CA GLY A 72 6.18 4.21 4.24
C GLY A 72 5.66 5.17 3.16
N MET A 73 6.20 6.38 3.13
CA MET A 73 5.81 7.43 2.20
C MET A 73 6.98 7.88 1.33
N ALA A 74 8.17 7.99 1.93
CA ALA A 74 9.37 8.53 1.31
C ALA A 74 9.06 9.84 0.55
N ASN A 75 9.34 9.87 -0.76
CA ASN A 75 9.10 11.01 -1.64
C ASN A 75 7.63 11.16 -2.12
N GLY A 76 6.71 10.30 -1.66
CA GLY A 76 5.25 10.43 -1.83
C GLY A 76 4.69 9.96 -3.18
N ILE A 77 5.44 9.17 -3.97
CA ILE A 77 4.96 8.71 -5.28
C ILE A 77 3.77 7.76 -5.13
N SER A 78 3.88 6.68 -4.34
CA SER A 78 2.75 5.77 -4.05
C SER A 78 1.55 6.55 -3.50
N SER A 79 1.82 7.44 -2.55
CA SER A 79 0.82 8.29 -1.91
C SER A 79 0.06 9.14 -2.91
N ALA A 80 0.73 9.72 -3.90
CA ALA A 80 0.10 10.53 -4.93
C ALA A 80 -0.83 9.70 -5.83
N TYR A 81 -0.45 8.47 -6.18
CA TYR A 81 -1.32 7.58 -6.98
C TYR A 81 -2.55 7.14 -6.17
N ILE A 82 -2.35 6.78 -4.90
CA ILE A 82 -3.43 6.38 -4.00
C ILE A 82 -4.41 7.55 -3.76
N ALA A 83 -3.89 8.73 -3.43
CA ALA A 83 -4.71 9.93 -3.21
C ALA A 83 -5.46 10.35 -4.49
N LYS A 84 -4.80 10.34 -5.65
CA LYS A 84 -5.46 10.60 -6.94
C LYS A 84 -6.60 9.62 -7.20
N ALA A 85 -6.43 8.35 -6.84
CA ALA A 85 -7.49 7.36 -6.98
C ALA A 85 -8.69 7.66 -6.06
N GLN A 86 -8.44 7.97 -4.78
CA GLN A 86 -9.50 8.30 -3.82
C GLN A 86 -10.26 9.59 -4.15
N ASN A 87 -9.58 10.63 -4.64
CA ASN A 87 -10.21 11.91 -4.97
C ASN A 87 -11.22 11.84 -6.12
N LEU A 88 -11.25 10.74 -6.86
CA LEU A 88 -12.23 10.49 -7.94
C LEU A 88 -13.51 9.81 -7.43
N TYR A 89 -13.66 9.59 -6.13
CA TYR A 89 -14.87 9.03 -5.56
C TYR A 89 -16.04 10.00 -5.68
N ALA A 90 -17.24 9.47 -5.92
CA ALA A 90 -18.46 10.26 -6.01
C ALA A 90 -18.86 10.84 -4.64
N GLN A 91 -18.30 12.00 -4.26
CA GLN A 91 -18.58 12.77 -3.03
C GLN A 91 -18.57 11.97 -1.70
N LYS A 92 -18.02 10.76 -1.71
CA LYS A 92 -17.87 9.94 -0.50
C LYS A 92 -16.75 10.53 0.33
N LYS A 93 -17.01 10.71 1.63
CA LYS A 93 -15.95 11.02 2.59
C LYS A 93 -14.92 9.89 2.54
N HIS A 94 -13.65 10.25 2.48
CA HIS A 94 -12.55 9.30 2.47
C HIS A 94 -11.37 9.89 3.22
N THR A 95 -10.44 9.04 3.64
CA THR A 95 -9.24 9.47 4.35
C THR A 95 -8.07 8.56 3.98
N HIS A 96 -6.92 9.19 3.76
CA HIS A 96 -5.65 8.52 3.56
C HIS A 96 -4.73 8.83 4.73
N VAL A 97 -4.52 7.87 5.62
CA VAL A 97 -3.58 7.99 6.74
C VAL A 97 -2.26 7.39 6.32
N ILE A 98 -1.18 8.16 6.42
CA ILE A 98 0.16 7.75 6.03
C ILE A 98 1.06 7.80 7.28
N VAL A 99 1.81 6.74 7.54
CA VAL A 99 2.76 6.63 8.65
C VAL A 99 4.17 6.53 8.07
N ASP A 100 5.02 7.49 8.41
CA ASP A 100 6.44 7.49 8.01
C ASP A 100 7.26 8.29 9.02
N PRO A 101 8.20 7.66 9.75
CA PRO A 101 8.91 8.30 10.87
C PRO A 101 9.91 9.38 10.46
N TYR A 102 10.22 9.52 9.16
CA TYR A 102 11.35 10.34 8.70
C TYR A 102 10.96 11.38 7.65
N GLN A 103 9.68 11.77 7.59
CA GLN A 103 9.21 12.73 6.60
C GLN A 103 9.94 14.08 6.67
N PHE A 104 10.12 14.66 7.86
CA PHE A 104 10.87 15.88 8.06
C PHE A 104 12.38 15.63 8.05
N SER A 105 12.85 14.65 8.82
CA SER A 105 14.27 14.46 9.12
C SER A 105 15.10 13.88 7.97
N GLN A 106 14.54 13.01 7.13
CA GLN A 106 15.24 12.35 6.02
C GLN A 106 14.70 12.79 4.66
N TRP A 107 13.38 12.92 4.52
CA TRP A 107 12.73 13.20 3.24
C TRP A 107 12.47 14.69 3.01
N HIS A 108 12.81 15.56 3.96
CA HIS A 108 12.63 17.02 3.87
C HIS A 108 11.20 17.42 3.44
N ASN A 109 10.20 16.70 3.94
CA ASN A 109 8.79 16.80 3.61
C ASN A 109 8.47 16.70 2.11
N ALA A 110 9.34 16.11 1.28
CA ALA A 110 9.18 16.04 -0.16
C ALA A 110 7.85 15.39 -0.59
N GLY A 111 7.44 14.31 0.09
CA GLY A 111 6.16 13.68 -0.18
C GLY A 111 4.96 14.59 0.14
N LYS A 112 4.97 15.27 1.31
CA LYS A 112 3.93 16.24 1.69
C LYS A 112 3.87 17.38 0.66
N ALA A 113 5.02 17.91 0.25
CA ALA A 113 5.15 18.97 -0.75
C ALA A 113 4.62 18.54 -2.13
N LEU A 114 4.92 17.31 -2.56
CA LEU A 114 4.39 16.73 -3.80
C LEU A 114 2.86 16.66 -3.78
N LEU A 115 2.27 16.12 -2.71
CA LEU A 115 0.81 16.01 -2.58
C LEU A 115 0.13 17.38 -2.59
N LYS A 116 0.69 18.37 -1.87
CA LYS A 116 0.18 19.75 -1.86
C LYS A 116 0.23 20.37 -3.27
N ARG A 117 1.37 20.24 -3.96
CA ARG A 117 1.55 20.79 -5.32
C ARG A 117 0.58 20.18 -6.35
N LEU A 118 0.18 18.93 -6.14
CA LEU A 118 -0.77 18.23 -7.00
C LEU A 118 -2.24 18.38 -6.56
N ASP A 119 -2.52 19.15 -5.52
CA ASP A 119 -3.85 19.29 -4.91
C ASP A 119 -4.45 17.96 -4.41
N LEU A 120 -3.59 17.05 -3.95
CA LEU A 120 -3.96 15.71 -3.48
C LEU A 120 -3.92 15.57 -1.96
N TYR A 121 -3.60 16.64 -1.22
CA TYR A 121 -3.33 16.55 0.23
C TYR A 121 -4.58 16.69 1.13
N HIS A 122 -5.71 17.14 0.59
CA HIS A 122 -6.85 17.58 1.41
C HIS A 122 -7.47 16.49 2.32
N ASN A 123 -7.44 15.22 1.90
CA ASN A 123 -7.92 14.08 2.70
C ASN A 123 -6.77 13.21 3.25
N VAL A 124 -5.55 13.74 3.25
CA VAL A 124 -4.34 13.03 3.68
C VAL A 124 -3.94 13.47 5.09
N LYS A 125 -3.74 12.50 5.98
CA LYS A 125 -3.15 12.70 7.31
C LYS A 125 -1.80 11.99 7.37
N VAL A 126 -0.72 12.75 7.55
CA VAL A 126 0.63 12.17 7.73
C VAL A 126 0.96 12.14 9.21
N ILE A 127 1.34 10.97 9.72
CA ILE A 127 1.79 10.72 11.08
C ILE A 127 3.28 10.40 11.01
N GLU A 128 4.07 11.25 11.66
CA GLU A 128 5.52 11.13 11.66
C GLU A 128 5.98 10.39 12.92
N ASP A 129 5.83 9.06 12.87
CA ASP A 129 6.18 8.13 13.93
C ASP A 129 6.40 6.73 13.33
N TYR A 130 7.00 5.83 14.09
CA TYR A 130 7.14 4.43 13.68
C TYR A 130 5.77 3.75 13.61
N SER A 131 5.58 2.86 12.64
CA SER A 131 4.36 2.04 12.51
C SER A 131 4.00 1.26 13.78
N LEU A 132 5.01 0.70 14.44
CA LEU A 132 4.90 0.00 15.73
C LEU A 132 4.35 0.86 16.88
N SER A 133 4.37 2.18 16.76
CA SER A 133 3.77 3.12 17.72
C SER A 133 2.48 3.72 17.16
N ALA A 134 2.52 4.25 15.94
CA ALA A 134 1.41 4.94 15.30
C ALA A 134 0.19 4.05 15.10
N VAL A 135 0.36 2.83 14.58
CA VAL A 135 -0.77 1.93 14.26
C VAL A 135 -1.48 1.45 15.52
N PRO A 136 -0.79 1.01 16.59
CA PRO A 136 -1.45 0.74 17.88
C PRO A 136 -2.15 1.95 18.50
N ASN A 137 -1.63 3.17 18.35
CA ASN A 137 -2.32 4.36 18.83
C ASN A 137 -3.59 4.64 18.01
N LEU A 138 -3.53 4.50 16.68
CA LEU A 138 -4.71 4.56 15.81
C LEU A 138 -5.75 3.49 16.21
N GLU A 139 -5.31 2.28 16.56
CA GLU A 139 -6.20 1.21 17.06
C GLU A 139 -6.93 1.64 18.35
N LYS A 140 -6.21 2.19 19.33
CA LYS A 140 -6.78 2.71 20.58
C LYS A 140 -7.77 3.84 20.35
N ASP A 141 -7.48 4.69 19.37
CA ASP A 141 -8.36 5.78 18.92
C ASP A 141 -9.57 5.28 18.10
N GLY A 142 -9.72 3.96 17.93
CA GLY A 142 -10.86 3.34 17.26
C GLY A 142 -10.80 3.39 15.73
N TRP A 143 -9.64 3.68 15.15
CA TRP A 143 -9.49 3.68 13.70
C TRP A 143 -9.63 2.27 13.13
N LYS A 144 -10.32 2.21 11.99
CA LYS A 144 -10.39 1.03 11.14
C LYS A 144 -10.16 1.43 9.68
N PHE A 145 -9.56 0.53 8.92
CA PHE A 145 -9.17 0.75 7.54
C PHE A 145 -9.75 -0.32 6.62
N ASP A 146 -10.01 0.05 5.38
CA ASP A 146 -10.50 -0.86 4.34
C ASP A 146 -9.36 -1.33 3.44
N PHE A 147 -8.30 -0.54 3.33
CA PHE A 147 -7.13 -0.86 2.53
C PHE A 147 -5.87 -0.40 3.26
N ALA A 148 -4.82 -1.23 3.21
CA ALA A 148 -3.51 -0.92 3.72
C ALA A 148 -2.44 -1.17 2.65
N PHE A 149 -1.58 -0.18 2.40
CA PHE A 149 -0.38 -0.34 1.60
C PHE A 149 0.85 -0.34 2.52
N LEU A 150 1.64 -1.40 2.47
CA LEU A 150 2.79 -1.63 3.34
C LEU A 150 4.06 -1.62 2.50
N ASP A 151 4.82 -0.53 2.62
CA ASP A 151 6.12 -0.29 1.98
C ASP A 151 7.09 0.39 2.97
N GLY A 152 7.07 -0.13 4.20
CA GLY A 152 7.92 0.34 5.30
C GLY A 152 9.34 -0.22 5.20
N ASN A 153 9.86 -0.71 6.33
CA ASN A 153 11.15 -1.35 6.33
C ASN A 153 11.03 -2.82 5.85
N HIS A 154 11.87 -3.21 4.89
CA HIS A 154 11.88 -4.56 4.30
C HIS A 154 12.61 -5.61 5.15
N CYS A 155 13.08 -5.25 6.35
CA CYS A 155 13.53 -6.19 7.37
C CYS A 155 12.34 -7.06 7.86
N LEU A 156 12.60 -8.35 8.07
CA LEU A 156 11.56 -9.35 8.39
C LEU A 156 10.72 -8.98 9.63
N ASP A 157 11.40 -8.60 10.71
CA ASP A 157 10.80 -8.21 11.99
C ASP A 157 9.90 -6.98 11.86
N TYR A 158 10.35 -5.96 11.13
CA TYR A 158 9.54 -4.77 10.83
C TYR A 158 8.34 -5.12 9.94
N THR A 159 8.54 -5.86 8.85
CA THR A 159 7.45 -6.25 7.96
C THR A 159 6.40 -7.09 8.69
N LEU A 160 6.81 -8.05 9.53
CA LEU A 160 5.87 -8.83 10.35
C LEU A 160 5.12 -7.95 11.35
N SER A 161 5.81 -6.98 11.96
CA SER A 161 5.21 -6.03 12.89
C SER A 161 4.15 -5.15 12.21
N ASP A 162 4.45 -4.62 11.03
CA ASP A 162 3.52 -3.85 10.21
C ASP A 162 2.29 -4.69 9.87
N LEU A 163 2.48 -5.95 9.47
CA LEU A 163 1.39 -6.86 9.14
C LEU A 163 0.49 -7.20 10.33
N VAL A 164 1.10 -7.48 11.49
CA VAL A 164 0.36 -7.84 12.71
C VAL A 164 -0.46 -6.64 13.21
N THR A 165 0.16 -5.46 13.29
CA THR A 165 -0.53 -4.24 13.73
C THR A 165 -1.60 -3.80 12.74
N THR A 166 -1.31 -3.84 11.43
CA THR A 166 -2.28 -3.49 10.38
C THR A 166 -3.51 -4.39 10.39
N ASP A 167 -3.34 -5.71 10.56
CA ASP A 167 -4.50 -6.60 10.62
C ASP A 167 -5.44 -6.26 11.77
N ARG A 168 -4.94 -5.81 12.92
CA ARG A 168 -5.79 -5.41 14.06
C ARG A 168 -6.69 -4.22 13.73
N VAL A 169 -6.23 -3.31 12.87
CA VAL A 169 -7.00 -2.14 12.42
C VAL A 169 -7.70 -2.34 11.08
N LEU A 170 -7.52 -3.46 10.38
CA LEU A 170 -8.17 -3.73 9.10
C LEU A 170 -9.57 -4.33 9.30
N ASN A 171 -10.55 -3.80 8.56
CA ASN A 171 -11.89 -4.33 8.48
C ASN A 171 -11.90 -5.71 7.81
N ILE A 172 -12.84 -6.59 8.19
CA ILE A 172 -13.09 -7.82 7.44
C ILE A 172 -13.59 -7.43 6.04
N GLY A 173 -13.04 -8.06 5.02
CA GLY A 173 -13.17 -7.67 3.61
C GLY A 173 -12.13 -6.65 3.14
N GLY A 174 -11.37 -6.04 4.05
CA GLY A 174 -10.30 -5.12 3.73
C GLY A 174 -9.09 -5.79 3.09
N LEU A 175 -8.25 -4.99 2.44
CA LEU A 175 -7.09 -5.46 1.69
C LEU A 175 -5.78 -4.99 2.31
N ILE A 176 -4.75 -5.83 2.22
CA ILE A 176 -3.36 -5.47 2.47
C ILE A 176 -2.60 -5.67 1.16
N ALA A 177 -1.94 -4.62 0.68
CA ALA A 177 -0.99 -4.67 -0.42
C ALA A 177 0.43 -4.49 0.15
N LEU A 178 1.29 -5.48 -0.03
CA LEU A 178 2.65 -5.52 0.50
C LEU A 178 3.65 -5.32 -0.64
N ASP A 179 4.41 -4.24 -0.62
CA ASP A 179 5.44 -3.97 -1.64
C ASP A 179 6.68 -4.87 -1.46
N ASP A 180 7.59 -4.85 -2.43
CA ASP A 180 8.85 -5.60 -2.46
C ASP A 180 8.79 -7.05 -1.92
N SER A 181 7.73 -7.79 -2.27
CA SER A 181 7.51 -9.18 -1.84
C SER A 181 8.58 -10.18 -2.31
N SER A 182 9.48 -9.75 -3.19
CA SER A 182 10.67 -10.50 -3.61
C SER A 182 11.89 -10.29 -2.72
N ASP A 183 11.92 -9.20 -1.94
CA ASP A 183 13.03 -8.86 -1.05
C ASP A 183 13.09 -9.82 0.12
N PHE A 184 14.30 -10.00 0.66
CA PHE A 184 14.60 -11.11 1.57
C PHE A 184 13.65 -11.14 2.76
N GLY A 185 13.53 -10.04 3.53
CA GLY A 185 12.68 -10.02 4.72
C GLY A 185 11.19 -10.13 4.38
N VAL A 186 10.72 -9.37 3.40
CA VAL A 186 9.33 -9.40 2.96
C VAL A 186 8.92 -10.78 2.46
N LYS A 187 9.78 -11.46 1.69
CA LYS A 187 9.55 -12.82 1.18
C LYS A 187 9.33 -13.82 2.32
N PHE A 188 10.05 -13.70 3.43
CA PHE A 188 9.84 -14.56 4.61
C PHE A 188 8.54 -14.20 5.35
N ALA A 189 8.19 -12.91 5.45
CA ALA A 189 6.90 -12.49 6.01
C ALA A 189 5.73 -13.06 5.18
N VAL A 190 5.83 -12.98 3.85
CA VAL A 190 4.88 -13.54 2.89
C VAL A 190 4.68 -15.05 3.09
N LYS A 191 5.77 -15.82 3.29
CA LYS A 191 5.69 -17.24 3.62
C LYS A 191 5.05 -17.51 4.99
N TYR A 192 5.36 -16.68 5.98
CA TYR A 192 4.79 -16.78 7.32
C TYR A 192 3.27 -16.57 7.28
N ILE A 193 2.79 -15.53 6.59
CA ILE A 193 1.36 -15.24 6.45
C ILE A 193 0.64 -16.40 5.79
N ASP A 194 1.12 -16.87 4.64
CA ASP A 194 0.51 -17.99 3.92
C ASP A 194 0.33 -19.24 4.78
N LYS A 195 1.29 -19.49 5.67
CA LYS A 195 1.31 -20.70 6.49
C LYS A 195 0.49 -20.57 7.76
N TYR A 196 0.51 -19.41 8.42
CA TYR A 196 0.04 -19.30 9.80
C TYR A 196 -1.11 -18.29 10.01
N ARG A 197 -1.48 -17.49 9.01
CA ARG A 197 -2.53 -16.46 9.12
C ARG A 197 -3.77 -16.89 8.34
N ASN A 198 -4.59 -17.75 8.95
CA ASN A 198 -5.84 -18.27 8.36
C ASN A 198 -6.88 -17.17 8.06
N ASN A 199 -6.84 -16.06 8.80
CA ASN A 199 -7.75 -14.92 8.65
C ASN A 199 -7.42 -14.01 7.44
N LEU A 200 -6.26 -14.21 6.79
CA LEU A 200 -5.80 -13.45 5.64
C LEU A 200 -5.68 -14.36 4.40
N LYS A 201 -6.49 -14.12 3.39
CA LYS A 201 -6.48 -14.88 2.13
C LYS A 201 -5.67 -14.17 1.07
N ARG A 202 -4.62 -14.80 0.54
CA ARG A 202 -3.86 -14.26 -0.60
C ARG A 202 -4.74 -14.19 -1.86
N ILE A 203 -4.77 -13.04 -2.51
CA ILE A 203 -5.43 -12.85 -3.79
C ILE A 203 -4.45 -13.17 -4.92
N ARG A 204 -4.76 -14.21 -5.69
CA ARG A 204 -3.95 -14.61 -6.86
C ARG A 204 -4.40 -13.82 -8.07
N LEU A 205 -3.51 -12.96 -8.55
CA LEU A 205 -3.76 -12.12 -9.73
C LEU A 205 -3.25 -12.75 -11.02
N ASP A 206 -2.49 -13.85 -10.95
CA ASP A 206 -2.02 -14.59 -12.13
C ASP A 206 -2.51 -16.04 -12.05
N ASN A 207 -2.66 -16.68 -13.21
CA ASN A 207 -2.91 -18.12 -13.26
C ASN A 207 -1.63 -18.91 -12.91
N LYS A 208 -1.77 -20.22 -12.61
CA LYS A 208 -0.64 -21.05 -12.16
C LYS A 208 0.52 -21.09 -13.17
N LEU A 209 0.22 -21.10 -14.47
CA LEU A 209 1.21 -21.13 -15.54
C LEU A 209 2.03 -19.82 -15.58
N VAL A 210 1.35 -18.67 -15.59
CA VAL A 210 2.01 -17.36 -15.58
C VAL A 210 2.84 -17.18 -14.30
N HIS A 211 2.31 -17.60 -13.15
CA HIS A 211 3.06 -17.56 -11.89
C HIS A 211 4.35 -18.39 -11.99
N PHE A 212 4.25 -19.63 -12.50
CA PHE A 212 5.39 -20.52 -12.68
C PHE A 212 6.45 -19.92 -13.62
N PHE A 213 6.05 -19.37 -14.77
CA PHE A 213 6.98 -18.71 -15.67
C PHE A 213 7.67 -17.51 -15.01
N ARG A 214 6.95 -16.68 -14.26
CA ARG A 214 7.54 -15.54 -13.53
C ARG A 214 8.51 -15.96 -12.44
N GLU A 215 8.28 -17.10 -11.78
CA GLU A 215 9.23 -17.65 -10.81
C GLU A 215 10.53 -18.09 -11.47
N ILE A 216 10.46 -18.65 -12.68
CA ILE A 216 11.62 -19.12 -13.46
C ILE A 216 12.39 -17.95 -14.08
N THR A 217 11.70 -16.93 -14.61
CA THR A 217 12.33 -15.78 -15.26
C THR A 217 12.82 -14.71 -14.27
N ASN A 218 12.63 -14.94 -12.97
CA ASN A 218 12.90 -13.97 -11.89
C ASN A 218 12.19 -12.60 -12.08
N GLU A 219 11.13 -12.56 -12.89
CA GLU A 219 10.24 -11.39 -13.04
C GLU A 219 9.17 -11.35 -11.93
N ARG A 220 9.65 -11.53 -10.68
CA ARG A 220 8.78 -11.67 -9.50
C ARG A 220 7.90 -10.43 -9.34
N ARG A 221 6.65 -10.65 -8.93
CA ARG A 221 5.72 -9.57 -8.62
C ARG A 221 6.21 -8.86 -7.36
N ARG A 222 6.28 -7.53 -7.43
CA ARG A 222 6.70 -6.67 -6.32
C ARG A 222 5.60 -6.56 -5.26
N ILE A 223 4.34 -6.43 -5.67
CA ILE A 223 3.20 -6.32 -4.75
C ILE A 223 2.49 -7.66 -4.51
N THR A 224 2.33 -8.09 -3.25
CA THR A 224 1.44 -9.19 -2.85
C THR A 224 0.17 -8.66 -2.20
N ILE A 225 -1.00 -9.18 -2.58
CA ILE A 225 -2.28 -8.78 -1.96
C ILE A 225 -2.82 -9.88 -1.06
N TYR A 226 -3.25 -9.50 0.14
CA TYR A 226 -4.10 -10.29 1.01
C TYR A 226 -5.45 -9.60 1.21
N GLN A 227 -6.49 -10.40 1.42
CA GLN A 227 -7.79 -9.94 1.86
C GLN A 227 -8.12 -10.56 3.22
N LYS A 228 -8.55 -9.73 4.16
CA LYS A 228 -9.02 -10.20 5.47
C LYS A 228 -10.38 -10.86 5.34
N ILE A 229 -10.49 -12.12 5.71
CA ILE A 229 -11.71 -12.93 5.57
C ILE A 229 -12.40 -13.21 6.91
N ALA A 230 -11.69 -13.07 8.02
CA ALA A 230 -12.20 -13.25 9.37
C ALA A 230 -11.46 -12.34 10.36
N ALA A 231 -11.93 -12.29 11.60
CA ALA A 231 -11.13 -11.77 12.70
C ALA A 231 -9.92 -12.70 12.95
N ASP A 232 -8.85 -12.15 13.54
CA ASP A 232 -7.73 -12.96 14.02
C ASP A 232 -8.09 -13.53 15.40
N ASP A 233 -8.37 -14.83 15.47
CA ASP A 233 -8.80 -15.55 16.68
C ASP A 233 -7.65 -16.29 17.38
N ARG A 234 -6.44 -16.25 16.82
CA ARG A 234 -5.26 -17.01 17.29
C ARG A 234 -4.75 -16.60 18.68
N GLY A 235 -5.29 -15.53 19.26
CA GLY A 235 -5.03 -15.12 20.65
C GLY A 235 -6.10 -15.53 21.66
N ALA A 236 -7.25 -16.03 21.21
CA ALA A 236 -8.35 -16.46 22.08
C ALA A 236 -8.20 -17.92 22.53
N GLU A 237 -7.63 -18.75 21.66
CA GLU A 237 -7.28 -20.13 21.96
C GLU A 237 -5.76 -20.19 22.13
N GLY A 238 -5.28 -19.99 23.36
CA GLY A 238 -3.86 -20.15 23.65
C GLY A 238 -3.42 -21.59 23.35
N THR A 239 -2.83 -21.81 22.18
CA THR A 239 -2.22 -23.08 21.76
C THR A 239 -0.91 -22.82 21.05
#